data_AF-A0A7W9N0P1-F1
#
_entry.id   AF-A0A7W9N0P1-F1
#
_cell.length_a   1.000
_cell.length_b   1.000
_cell.length_c   1.000
_cell.angle_alpha   90.00
_cell.angle_beta   90.00
_cell.angle_gamma   90.00
#
_symmetry.space_group_name_H-M   'P 1'
#
loop_
_entity.id
_entity.type
_entity.pdbx_description
1 polymer ?
#
loop_
_entity_poly.entity_id
_entity_poly.type
_entity_poly.pdbx_seq_one_letter_code
_entity_poly.pdbx_strand_id
1 'polypeptide(L)'
;MAERFRWTRRGYTAQLEKPEVRLLRGLVKDVITLLEGRRRNVLPGADDLPADAPGPPEPSADVAPAAPAAPAAPAPQDPEAGAGPAAGLDEADAAFWELVSGLHLSQDRVPHRAAPADPAVARLLPEAMPQADAQERGAHRALTEDALSEGKLADARLALELLRSTRVEVPHHQAPAFGRALNDVRLVLAARLGVETEEDAERVHAVDDWRSAEDVESTMALLYNFTTWLLETLMTEMLSELPEGADEDAPGADEAGDDA
;
A
#
# COMPACT_ATOMS: atom_id res chain seq x y z
N MET A 1 5.52 21.87 23.73
CA MET A 1 4.54 21.14 22.92
C MET A 1 4.76 21.57 21.48
N ALA A 2 4.68 20.65 20.53
CA ALA A 2 4.81 20.97 19.10
C ALA A 2 3.94 22.16 18.65
N GLU A 3 4.48 22.98 17.74
CA GLU A 3 3.73 24.00 17.01
C GLU A 3 3.34 23.46 15.63
N ARG A 4 2.09 23.72 15.24
CA ARG A 4 1.51 23.34 13.94
C ARG A 4 2.31 23.87 12.75
N PHE A 5 2.17 23.21 11.60
CA PHE A 5 2.66 23.79 10.35
C PHE A 5 2.02 25.15 10.07
N ARG A 6 2.83 26.04 9.51
CA ARG A 6 2.42 27.34 8.98
C ARG A 6 3.06 27.55 7.62
N TRP A 7 2.29 28.13 6.71
CA TRP A 7 2.78 28.57 5.42
C TRP A 7 3.88 29.64 5.55
N THR A 8 4.85 29.56 4.66
CA THR A 8 5.91 30.55 4.45
C THR A 8 6.21 30.68 2.96
N ARG A 9 6.92 31.74 2.56
CA ARG A 9 7.35 31.91 1.15
C ARG A 9 8.23 30.79 0.59
N ARG A 10 8.83 29.95 1.46
CA ARG A 10 9.78 28.91 1.06
C ARG A 10 9.22 27.48 1.22
N GLY A 11 8.00 27.34 1.72
CA GLY A 11 7.49 26.04 2.19
C GLY A 11 6.63 26.18 3.44
N TYR A 12 6.50 25.09 4.18
CA TYR A 12 5.80 25.02 5.46
C TYR A 12 6.80 24.87 6.60
N THR A 13 6.54 25.50 7.74
CA THR A 13 7.40 25.37 8.93
C THR A 13 6.60 24.93 10.15
N ALA A 14 7.12 23.97 10.89
CA ALA A 14 6.63 23.55 12.21
C ALA A 14 7.77 23.55 13.22
N GLN A 15 7.43 23.70 14.51
CA GLN A 15 8.39 23.65 15.61
C GLN A 15 8.08 22.46 16.51
N LEU A 16 8.91 21.43 16.45
CA LEU A 16 8.83 20.24 17.28
C LEU A 16 9.80 20.31 18.46
N GLU A 17 9.58 19.49 19.48
CA GLU A 17 10.52 19.26 20.56
C GLU A 17 11.54 18.17 20.20
N LYS A 18 12.69 18.16 20.90
CA LYS A 18 13.74 17.14 20.68
C LYS A 18 13.23 15.70 20.84
N PRO A 19 12.39 15.36 21.84
CA PRO A 19 11.83 14.01 21.97
C PRO A 19 10.90 13.66 20.80
N GLU A 20 10.03 14.58 20.38
CA GLU A 20 9.08 14.38 19.28
C GLU A 20 9.81 14.09 17.97
N VAL A 21 10.84 14.87 17.62
CA VAL A 21 11.68 14.62 16.44
C VAL A 21 12.37 13.26 16.53
N ARG A 22 12.90 12.89 17.70
CA ARG A 22 13.57 11.60 17.90
C ARG A 22 12.61 10.44 17.67
N LEU A 23 11.41 10.52 18.23
CA LEU A 23 10.38 9.49 18.08
C LEU A 23 9.92 9.37 16.63
N LEU A 24 9.60 10.49 15.97
CA LEU A 24 9.16 10.49 14.58
C LEU A 24 10.24 9.93 13.64
N ARG A 25 11.51 10.27 13.85
CA ARG A 25 12.63 9.66 13.10
C ARG A 25 12.76 8.17 13.36
N GLY A 26 12.48 7.70 14.58
CA GLY A 26 12.44 6.27 14.91
C GLY A 26 11.38 5.56 14.09
N LEU A 27 10.15 6.07 14.12
CA LEU A 27 9.03 5.51 13.36
C LEU A 27 9.28 5.47 11.85
N VAL A 28 9.85 6.54 11.28
CA VAL A 28 10.20 6.56 9.85
C VAL A 28 11.27 5.50 9.52
N LYS A 29 12.23 5.25 10.42
CA LYS A 29 13.21 4.15 10.24
C LYS A 29 12.56 2.77 10.37
N ASP A 30 11.56 2.62 11.23
CA ASP A 30 10.83 1.37 11.36
C ASP A 30 10.04 1.07 10.08
N VAL A 31 9.40 2.08 9.46
CA VAL A 31 8.76 1.97 8.14
C VAL A 31 9.77 1.54 7.07
N ILE A 32 10.96 2.15 7.02
CA ILE A 32 12.04 1.73 6.11
C ILE A 32 12.41 0.27 6.34
N THR A 33 12.57 -0.13 7.60
CA THR A 33 12.94 -1.51 7.96
C THR A 33 11.87 -2.53 7.52
N LEU A 34 10.59 -2.19 7.69
CA LEU A 34 9.47 -3.01 7.23
C LEU A 34 9.47 -3.17 5.71
N LEU A 35 9.62 -2.07 4.96
CA LEU A 35 9.63 -2.08 3.49
C LEU A 35 10.86 -2.80 2.93
N GLU A 36 12.04 -2.60 3.51
CA GLU A 36 13.26 -3.33 3.13
C GLU A 36 13.18 -4.83 3.49
N GLY A 37 12.47 -5.17 4.58
CA GLY A 37 12.10 -6.54 4.90
C GLY A 37 11.20 -7.16 3.84
N ARG A 38 10.15 -6.43 3.42
CA ARG A 38 9.21 -6.91 2.39
C ARG A 38 9.88 -7.12 1.04
N ARG A 39 10.73 -6.20 0.60
CA ARG A 39 11.44 -6.32 -0.69
C ARG A 39 12.40 -7.51 -0.76
N ARG A 40 12.99 -7.91 0.36
CA ARG A 40 13.83 -9.12 0.44
C ARG A 40 13.01 -10.41 0.41
N ASN A 41 11.73 -10.35 0.75
CA ASN A 41 10.83 -11.49 0.74
C ASN A 41 10.28 -11.76 -0.68
N VAL A 42 11.15 -12.25 -1.54
CA VAL A 42 10.78 -12.86 -2.81
C VAL A 42 10.91 -14.36 -2.63
N LEU A 43 9.76 -15.04 -2.49
CA LEU A 43 9.76 -16.48 -2.62
C LEU A 43 10.11 -16.81 -4.08
N PRO A 44 11.01 -17.77 -4.33
CA PRO A 44 11.14 -18.32 -5.67
C PRO A 44 9.78 -18.96 -6.04
N GLY A 45 9.49 -19.13 -7.33
CA GLY A 45 8.16 -19.56 -7.80
C GLY A 45 7.70 -20.83 -7.09
N ALA A 46 6.39 -21.11 -7.03
CA ALA A 46 5.84 -22.24 -6.26
C ALA A 46 6.50 -23.61 -6.57
N ASP A 47 7.14 -23.74 -7.73
CA ASP A 47 7.89 -24.93 -8.18
C ASP A 47 9.39 -24.95 -7.79
N ASP A 48 9.89 -23.92 -7.11
CA ASP A 48 11.28 -23.83 -6.63
C ASP A 48 11.47 -24.39 -5.21
N LEU A 49 10.39 -24.81 -4.56
CA LEU A 49 10.51 -25.67 -3.39
C LEU A 49 11.06 -27.02 -3.87
N PRO A 50 12.19 -27.50 -3.32
CA PRO A 50 12.59 -28.88 -3.59
C PRO A 50 11.41 -29.78 -3.23
N ALA A 51 11.12 -30.77 -4.07
CA ALA A 51 10.02 -31.73 -3.87
C ALA A 51 10.08 -32.49 -2.52
N ASP A 52 11.15 -32.28 -1.75
CA ASP A 52 11.47 -32.89 -0.46
C ASP A 52 11.32 -31.91 0.74
N ALA A 53 10.77 -30.71 0.53
CA ALA A 53 10.45 -29.82 1.64
C ALA A 53 9.34 -30.46 2.52
N PRO A 54 9.56 -30.62 3.84
CA PRO A 54 8.54 -31.22 4.71
C PRO A 54 7.28 -30.34 4.64
N GLY A 55 6.19 -30.94 4.19
CA GLY A 55 4.89 -30.28 4.11
C GLY A 55 4.45 -29.74 5.48
N PRO A 56 3.57 -28.73 5.50
CA PRO A 56 2.99 -28.25 6.76
C PRO A 56 2.37 -29.44 7.53
N PRO A 57 2.48 -29.48 8.87
CA PRO A 57 1.96 -30.59 9.65
C PRO A 57 0.43 -30.67 9.45
N GLU A 58 -0.05 -31.80 8.94
CA GLU A 58 -1.47 -32.05 8.78
C GLU A 58 -2.18 -32.03 10.15
N PRO A 59 -3.37 -31.43 10.25
CA PRO A 59 -4.17 -31.53 11.47
C PRO A 59 -4.60 -32.99 11.66
N SER A 60 -4.13 -33.59 12.74
CA SER A 60 -4.45 -34.95 13.15
C SER A 60 -5.96 -35.15 13.29
N ALA A 61 -6.53 -35.95 12.38
CA ALA A 61 -7.91 -36.39 12.41
C ALA A 61 -8.03 -37.61 13.32
N ASP A 62 -8.55 -37.39 14.53
CA ASP A 62 -9.09 -38.45 15.36
C ASP A 62 -10.62 -38.26 15.44
N VAL A 63 -11.36 -39.25 14.94
CA VAL A 63 -12.75 -39.70 15.23
C VAL A 63 -13.33 -40.36 13.97
N ALA A 64 -13.43 -41.69 14.05
CA ALA A 64 -14.12 -42.62 13.13
C ALA A 64 -15.65 -42.69 13.44
N PRO A 65 -16.51 -43.50 12.75
CA PRO A 65 -16.21 -44.47 11.69
C PRO A 65 -17.14 -44.47 10.46
N ALA A 66 -16.77 -45.35 9.52
CA ALA A 66 -17.27 -45.57 8.17
C ALA A 66 -18.70 -46.13 8.03
N ALA A 67 -19.32 -45.82 6.88
CA ALA A 67 -20.46 -46.51 6.28
C ALA A 67 -20.30 -46.51 4.72
N PRO A 68 -20.94 -47.44 3.97
CA PRO A 68 -20.29 -48.17 2.89
C PRO A 68 -20.42 -47.56 1.48
N ALA A 69 -19.50 -48.02 0.62
CA ALA A 69 -19.40 -47.71 -0.80
C ALA A 69 -20.64 -48.13 -1.61
N ALA A 70 -21.12 -47.21 -2.46
CA ALA A 70 -22.08 -47.44 -3.54
C ALA A 70 -21.37 -47.20 -4.89
N PRO A 71 -21.81 -47.87 -5.99
CA PRO A 71 -20.99 -48.09 -7.17
C PRO A 71 -20.86 -46.88 -8.09
N ALA A 72 -19.75 -46.87 -8.83
CA ALA A 72 -19.39 -45.90 -9.85
C ALA A 72 -20.46 -45.76 -10.94
N ALA A 73 -20.97 -44.53 -11.09
CA ALA A 73 -21.67 -44.09 -12.29
C ALA A 73 -20.65 -43.52 -13.29
N PRO A 74 -20.84 -43.74 -14.60
CA PRO A 74 -19.88 -43.35 -15.63
C PRO A 74 -19.81 -41.83 -15.81
N ALA A 75 -18.60 -41.35 -16.09
CA ALA A 75 -18.30 -39.95 -16.40
C ALA A 75 -19.15 -39.43 -17.58
N PRO A 76 -19.68 -38.19 -17.52
CA PRO A 76 -20.06 -37.49 -18.72
C PRO A 76 -18.78 -37.20 -19.52
N GLN A 77 -18.70 -37.78 -20.72
CA GLN A 77 -17.74 -37.37 -21.73
C GLN A 77 -18.23 -36.05 -22.31
N ASP A 78 -17.70 -34.93 -21.82
CA ASP A 78 -17.75 -33.67 -22.55
C ASP A 78 -16.69 -33.72 -23.65
N PRO A 79 -17.07 -33.69 -24.94
CA PRO A 79 -16.11 -33.73 -26.03
C PRO A 79 -15.91 -32.30 -26.56
N GLU A 80 -15.45 -31.36 -25.74
CA GLU A 80 -14.97 -30.05 -26.26
C GLU A 80 -13.74 -29.59 -25.49
N ALA A 81 -12.67 -30.37 -25.62
CA ALA A 81 -11.32 -29.85 -25.54
C ALA A 81 -10.94 -29.28 -26.92
N GLY A 82 -10.53 -28.01 -26.95
CA GLY A 82 -9.68 -27.49 -28.03
C GLY A 82 -10.31 -26.48 -28.97
N ALA A 83 -10.94 -25.42 -28.47
CA ALA A 83 -11.06 -24.18 -29.24
C ALA A 83 -9.90 -23.24 -28.88
N GLY A 84 -8.71 -23.54 -29.41
CA GLY A 84 -7.69 -22.50 -29.58
C GLY A 84 -8.20 -21.41 -30.53
N PRO A 85 -7.57 -20.23 -30.63
CA PRO A 85 -8.05 -19.09 -31.42
C PRO A 85 -7.99 -19.28 -32.96
N ALA A 86 -7.99 -20.53 -33.45
CA ALA A 86 -7.82 -20.90 -34.85
C ALA A 86 -9.13 -21.17 -35.61
N ALA A 87 -10.29 -20.80 -35.06
CA ALA A 87 -11.56 -20.93 -35.77
C ALA A 87 -11.71 -19.80 -36.82
N GLY A 88 -11.16 -20.03 -38.02
CA GLY A 88 -11.36 -19.17 -39.20
C GLY A 88 -10.09 -18.59 -39.85
N LEU A 89 -8.91 -19.14 -39.59
CA LEU A 89 -7.64 -18.66 -40.15
C LEU A 89 -7.21 -19.52 -41.37
N ASP A 90 -6.42 -18.95 -42.28
CA ASP A 90 -5.80 -19.68 -43.40
C ASP A 90 -4.88 -20.80 -42.87
N GLU A 91 -4.68 -21.87 -43.63
CA GLU A 91 -3.88 -23.04 -43.23
C GLU A 91 -2.43 -22.65 -42.88
N ALA A 92 -1.92 -21.59 -43.54
CA ALA A 92 -0.63 -20.98 -43.24
C ALA A 92 -0.59 -20.29 -41.86
N ASP A 93 -1.67 -19.63 -41.45
CA ASP A 93 -1.80 -18.99 -40.15
C ASP A 93 -1.97 -20.03 -39.04
N ALA A 94 -2.70 -21.12 -39.32
CA ALA A 94 -2.83 -22.25 -38.39
C ALA A 94 -1.47 -22.94 -38.15
N ALA A 95 -0.70 -23.20 -39.21
CA ALA A 95 0.65 -23.75 -39.12
C ALA A 95 1.62 -22.80 -38.40
N PHE A 96 1.47 -21.49 -38.58
CA PHE A 96 2.23 -20.50 -37.84
C PHE A 96 1.92 -20.55 -36.35
N TRP A 97 0.64 -20.57 -35.94
CA TRP A 97 0.27 -20.68 -34.53
C TRP A 97 0.61 -22.04 -33.91
N GLU A 98 0.59 -23.13 -34.68
CA GLU A 98 1.02 -24.46 -34.25
C GLU A 98 2.54 -24.51 -34.04
N LEU A 99 3.32 -23.91 -34.95
CA LEU A 99 4.76 -23.71 -34.78
C LEU A 99 5.08 -22.81 -33.58
N VAL A 100 4.34 -21.71 -33.38
CA VAL A 100 4.48 -20.81 -32.23
C VAL A 100 4.08 -21.48 -30.92
N SER A 101 3.11 -22.39 -30.93
CA SER A 101 2.71 -23.18 -29.75
C SER A 101 3.69 -24.33 -29.47
N GLY A 102 4.30 -24.90 -30.51
CA GLY A 102 5.31 -25.96 -30.44
C GLY A 102 6.70 -25.45 -30.07
N LEU A 103 7.03 -24.21 -30.44
CA LEU A 103 8.00 -23.38 -29.72
C LEU A 103 7.39 -23.14 -28.34
N HIS A 104 7.72 -24.00 -27.37
CA HIS A 104 7.62 -23.61 -25.97
C HIS A 104 8.51 -22.36 -25.80
N LEU A 105 7.96 -21.18 -26.10
CA LEU A 105 8.20 -19.99 -25.30
C LEU A 105 8.01 -20.53 -23.90
N SER A 106 9.11 -20.78 -23.21
CA SER A 106 9.13 -21.28 -21.83
C SER A 106 7.95 -20.62 -21.16
N GLN A 107 6.98 -21.39 -20.64
CA GLN A 107 5.90 -20.83 -19.85
C GLN A 107 6.58 -19.91 -18.86
N ASP A 108 6.56 -18.61 -19.15
CA ASP A 108 7.49 -17.70 -18.52
C ASP A 108 7.05 -17.73 -17.08
N ARG A 109 7.93 -18.23 -16.22
CA ARG A 109 7.67 -18.43 -14.81
C ARG A 109 7.22 -17.08 -14.27
N VAL A 110 5.91 -16.89 -14.17
CA VAL A 110 5.37 -15.60 -13.80
C VAL A 110 5.81 -15.41 -12.36
N PRO A 111 6.68 -14.41 -12.08
CA PRO A 111 7.16 -14.22 -10.73
C PRO A 111 5.94 -13.97 -9.85
N HIS A 112 5.90 -14.63 -8.69
CA HIS A 112 4.76 -14.59 -7.80
C HIS A 112 5.21 -14.19 -6.41
N ARG A 113 4.50 -13.24 -5.79
CA ARG A 113 4.76 -12.83 -4.41
C ARG A 113 3.55 -13.10 -3.54
N ALA A 114 3.76 -13.85 -2.46
CA ALA A 114 2.73 -14.14 -1.46
C ALA A 114 2.22 -12.84 -0.80
N ALA A 115 0.99 -12.85 -0.30
CA ALA A 115 0.43 -11.72 0.43
C ALA A 115 1.31 -11.32 1.63
N PRO A 116 1.38 -10.04 2.00
CA PRO A 116 2.10 -9.62 3.20
C PRO A 116 1.51 -10.30 4.45
N ALA A 117 2.35 -11.02 5.21
CA ALA A 117 1.95 -11.61 6.48
C ALA A 117 1.79 -10.57 7.61
N ASP A 118 2.49 -9.44 7.48
CA ASP A 118 2.43 -8.34 8.44
C ASP A 118 1.29 -7.37 8.05
N PRO A 119 0.30 -7.12 8.94
CA PRO A 119 -0.81 -6.21 8.66
C PRO A 119 -0.38 -4.76 8.41
N ALA A 120 0.76 -4.32 8.96
CA ALA A 120 1.31 -2.99 8.68
C ALA A 120 1.82 -2.90 7.23
N VAL A 121 2.49 -3.94 6.74
CA VAL A 121 2.94 -4.02 5.35
C VAL A 121 1.74 -4.12 4.41
N ALA A 122 0.71 -4.88 4.77
CA ALA A 122 -0.53 -4.97 3.99
C ALA A 122 -1.26 -3.61 3.87
N ARG A 123 -1.23 -2.76 4.92
CA ARG A 123 -1.74 -1.38 4.83
C ARG A 123 -0.86 -0.46 4.00
N LEU A 124 0.47 -0.62 4.07
CA LEU A 124 1.41 0.18 3.27
C LEU A 124 1.36 -0.17 1.78
N LEU A 125 1.15 -1.45 1.45
CA LEU A 125 1.10 -1.99 0.09
C LEU A 125 -0.26 -2.67 -0.13
N PRO A 126 -1.35 -1.89 -0.27
CA PRO A 126 -2.70 -2.43 -0.37
C PRO A 126 -2.88 -3.26 -1.66
N GLU A 127 -3.78 -4.25 -1.58
CA GLU A 127 -4.15 -5.08 -2.73
C GLU A 127 -4.92 -4.24 -3.76
N ALA A 128 -4.38 -4.14 -4.99
CA ALA A 128 -4.97 -3.34 -6.06
C ALA A 128 -6.08 -4.08 -6.80
N MET A 129 -6.10 -5.43 -6.74
CA MET A 129 -7.05 -6.26 -7.47
C MET A 129 -7.78 -7.23 -6.52
N PRO A 130 -8.67 -6.72 -5.64
CA PRO A 130 -9.33 -7.55 -4.65
C PRO A 130 -10.26 -8.62 -5.24
N GLN A 131 -10.73 -8.45 -6.48
CA GLN A 131 -11.61 -9.39 -7.18
C GLN A 131 -10.85 -10.45 -7.99
N ALA A 132 -9.54 -10.29 -8.18
CA ALA A 132 -8.71 -11.22 -8.96
C ALA A 132 -8.37 -12.49 -8.17
N ASP A 133 -8.03 -13.56 -8.88
CA ASP A 133 -7.67 -14.81 -8.24
C ASP A 133 -6.32 -14.71 -7.49
N ALA A 134 -5.97 -15.76 -6.72
CA ALA A 134 -4.75 -15.74 -5.93
C ALA A 134 -3.47 -15.61 -6.77
N GLN A 135 -3.46 -16.24 -7.95
CA GLN A 135 -2.32 -16.29 -8.86
C GLN A 135 -2.09 -14.95 -9.53
N GLU A 136 -3.15 -14.35 -10.08
CA GLU A 136 -3.18 -13.01 -10.66
C GLU A 136 -2.73 -11.95 -9.65
N ARG A 137 -3.26 -12.00 -8.41
CA ARG A 137 -2.86 -11.07 -7.35
C ARG A 137 -1.38 -11.17 -7.01
N GLY A 138 -0.83 -12.38 -6.89
CA GLY A 138 0.60 -12.52 -6.58
C GLY A 138 1.53 -12.21 -7.74
N ALA A 139 1.09 -12.41 -8.99
CA ALA A 139 1.80 -11.92 -10.17
C ALA A 139 1.84 -10.39 -10.20
N HIS A 140 0.70 -9.74 -9.96
CA HIS A 140 0.64 -8.29 -9.86
C HIS A 140 1.53 -7.74 -8.74
N ARG A 141 1.53 -8.37 -7.56
CA ARG A 141 2.43 -7.98 -6.46
C ARG A 141 3.90 -8.10 -6.86
N ALA A 142 4.29 -9.19 -7.52
CA ALA A 142 5.66 -9.37 -7.98
C ALA A 142 6.10 -8.30 -9.00
N LEU A 143 5.17 -7.81 -9.83
CA LEU A 143 5.44 -6.77 -10.82
C LEU A 143 5.45 -5.34 -10.23
N THR A 144 4.63 -5.06 -9.21
CA THR A 144 4.35 -3.68 -8.78
C THR A 144 4.95 -3.30 -7.43
N GLU A 145 5.02 -4.23 -6.48
CA GLU A 145 5.36 -3.89 -5.09
C GLU A 145 6.75 -3.30 -4.94
N ASP A 146 7.71 -3.69 -5.77
CA ASP A 146 9.08 -3.17 -5.68
C ASP A 146 9.15 -1.70 -6.06
N ALA A 147 8.46 -1.28 -7.11
CA ALA A 147 8.36 0.11 -7.52
C ALA A 147 7.59 0.94 -6.47
N LEU A 148 6.48 0.40 -5.93
CA LEU A 148 5.72 1.05 -4.86
C LEU A 148 6.57 1.22 -3.59
N SER A 149 7.29 0.17 -3.20
CA SER A 149 8.18 0.19 -2.04
C SER A 149 9.33 1.16 -2.23
N GLU A 150 9.89 1.26 -3.44
CA GLU A 150 10.95 2.21 -3.76
C GLU A 150 10.49 3.66 -3.62
N GLY A 151 9.29 3.99 -4.12
CA GLY A 151 8.68 5.31 -3.92
C GLY A 151 8.49 5.65 -2.43
N LYS A 152 7.93 4.72 -1.65
CA LYS A 152 7.75 4.89 -0.20
C LYS A 152 9.07 5.04 0.55
N LEU A 153 10.09 4.27 0.16
CA LEU A 153 11.43 4.40 0.73
C LEU A 153 12.07 5.76 0.40
N ALA A 154 11.83 6.31 -0.79
CA ALA A 154 12.29 7.65 -1.15
C ALA A 154 11.59 8.73 -0.30
N ASP A 155 10.26 8.67 -0.16
CA ASP A 155 9.48 9.57 0.68
C ASP A 155 9.93 9.49 2.15
N ALA A 156 10.16 8.29 2.69
CA ALA A 156 10.63 8.08 4.06
C ALA A 156 12.05 8.64 4.29
N ARG A 157 12.98 8.45 3.33
CA ARG A 157 14.33 9.02 3.41
C ARG A 157 14.31 10.53 3.39
N LEU A 158 13.49 11.13 2.52
CA LEU A 158 13.25 12.57 2.51
C LEU A 158 12.73 13.06 3.87
N ALA A 159 11.77 12.35 4.47
CA ALA A 159 11.28 12.72 5.81
C ALA A 159 12.40 12.71 6.86
N LEU A 160 13.32 11.73 6.82
CA LEU A 160 14.49 11.73 7.71
C LEU A 160 15.44 12.91 7.48
N GLU A 161 15.55 13.42 6.25
CA GLU A 161 16.35 14.61 5.93
C GLU A 161 15.71 15.90 6.43
N LEU A 162 14.39 16.01 6.35
CA LEU A 162 13.63 17.17 6.83
C LEU A 162 13.53 17.19 8.37
N LEU A 163 13.50 16.01 9.01
CA LEU A 163 13.48 15.84 10.46
C LEU A 163 14.88 15.84 11.10
N ARG A 164 15.81 16.69 10.64
CA ARG A 164 17.17 16.80 11.23
C ARG A 164 17.23 17.70 12.46
N SER A 165 16.28 18.62 12.60
CA SER A 165 16.21 19.59 13.68
C SER A 165 14.79 19.70 14.25
N THR A 166 14.69 20.38 15.39
CA THR A 166 13.40 20.72 16.03
C THR A 166 12.57 21.66 15.17
N ARG A 167 13.20 22.56 14.42
CA ARG A 167 12.54 23.35 13.38
C ARG A 167 12.47 22.50 12.11
N VAL A 168 11.26 22.15 11.69
CA VAL A 168 11.00 21.35 10.48
C VAL A 168 10.57 22.30 9.38
N GLU A 169 11.38 22.39 8.33
CA GLU A 169 11.09 23.23 7.16
C GLU A 169 10.86 22.32 5.96
N VAL A 170 9.66 22.35 5.38
CA VAL A 170 9.25 21.48 4.28
C VAL A 170 9.03 22.34 3.04
N PRO A 171 9.94 22.31 2.04
CA PRO A 171 9.74 23.04 0.79
C PRO A 171 8.44 22.63 0.09
N HIS A 172 7.79 23.57 -0.62
CA HIS A 172 6.51 23.33 -1.30
C HIS A 172 6.50 22.08 -2.19
N HIS A 173 7.52 21.93 -3.04
CA HIS A 173 7.65 20.78 -3.93
C HIS A 173 7.90 19.44 -3.21
N GLN A 174 8.30 19.48 -1.93
CA GLN A 174 8.57 18.30 -1.10
C GLN A 174 7.42 17.97 -0.15
N ALA A 175 6.47 18.90 0.06
CA ALA A 175 5.37 18.73 1.00
C ALA A 175 4.49 17.51 0.71
N PRO A 176 4.13 17.19 -0.55
CA PRO A 176 3.38 15.96 -0.84
C PRO A 176 4.14 14.69 -0.45
N ALA A 177 5.45 14.64 -0.70
CA ALA A 177 6.29 13.48 -0.36
C ALA A 177 6.46 13.32 1.16
N PHE A 178 6.69 14.44 1.86
CA PHE A 178 6.74 14.44 3.32
C PHE A 178 5.40 14.03 3.94
N GLY A 179 4.28 14.54 3.43
CA GLY A 179 2.94 14.15 3.85
C GLY A 179 2.65 12.66 3.64
N ARG A 180 3.03 12.09 2.49
CA ARG A 180 2.93 10.63 2.25
C ARG A 180 3.76 9.82 3.24
N ALA A 181 4.97 10.25 3.57
CA ALA A 181 5.80 9.58 4.57
C ALA A 181 5.18 9.62 5.98
N LEU A 182 4.61 10.77 6.39
CA LEU A 182 3.87 10.88 7.66
C LEU A 182 2.62 9.98 7.66
N ASN A 183 1.90 9.93 6.54
CA ASN A 183 0.75 9.05 6.39
C ASN A 183 1.15 7.57 6.50
N ASP A 184 2.27 7.16 5.90
CA ASP A 184 2.79 5.79 6.02
C ASP A 184 3.12 5.44 7.48
N VAL A 185 3.72 6.36 8.24
CA VAL A 185 3.91 6.19 9.68
C VAL A 185 2.58 6.00 10.41
N ARG A 186 1.60 6.86 10.13
CA ARG A 186 0.26 6.78 10.72
C ARG A 186 -0.42 5.44 10.42
N LEU A 187 -0.30 4.94 9.19
CA LEU A 187 -0.85 3.64 8.77
C LEU A 187 -0.21 2.46 9.51
N VAL A 188 1.11 2.50 9.74
CA VAL A 188 1.80 1.47 10.53
C VAL A 188 1.33 1.50 11.98
N LEU A 189 1.23 2.68 12.60
CA LEU A 189 0.73 2.82 13.96
C LEU A 189 -0.71 2.32 14.08
N ALA A 190 -1.59 2.69 13.15
CA ALA A 190 -2.96 2.20 13.09
C ALA A 190 -3.01 0.66 13.00
N ALA A 191 -2.15 0.05 12.19
CA ALA A 191 -2.08 -1.41 12.08
C ALA A 191 -1.65 -2.10 13.37
N ARG A 192 -0.70 -1.51 14.11
CA ARG A 192 -0.22 -2.05 15.38
C ARG A 192 -1.21 -1.86 16.52
N LEU A 193 -1.99 -0.79 16.47
CA LEU A 193 -3.08 -0.50 17.41
C LEU A 193 -4.39 -1.24 17.06
N GLY A 194 -4.43 -1.96 15.94
CA GLY A 194 -5.63 -2.68 15.51
C GLY A 194 -6.79 -1.75 15.12
N VAL A 195 -6.50 -0.56 14.58
CA VAL A 195 -7.53 0.39 14.14
C VAL A 195 -8.06 -0.03 12.77
N GLU A 196 -9.28 -0.59 12.75
CA GLU A 196 -9.96 -1.01 11.52
C GLU A 196 -11.25 -0.22 11.25
N THR A 197 -11.91 0.25 12.31
CA THR A 197 -13.14 1.03 12.24
C THR A 197 -12.97 2.45 12.79
N GLU A 198 -13.99 3.28 12.59
CA GLU A 198 -14.04 4.62 13.18
C GLU A 198 -14.07 4.55 14.71
N GLU A 199 -14.83 3.59 15.27
CA GLU A 199 -14.91 3.38 16.72
C GLU A 199 -13.56 2.97 17.32
N ASP A 200 -12.70 2.27 16.58
CA ASP A 200 -11.34 1.98 17.02
C ASP A 200 -10.48 3.24 17.06
N ALA A 201 -10.60 4.08 16.04
CA ALA A 201 -9.88 5.34 15.97
C ALA A 201 -10.31 6.28 17.12
N GLU A 202 -11.60 6.37 17.42
CA GLU A 202 -12.13 7.16 18.54
C GLU A 202 -11.54 6.72 19.89
N ARG A 203 -11.44 5.40 20.14
CA ARG A 203 -10.82 4.88 21.37
C ARG A 203 -9.34 5.26 21.49
N VAL A 204 -8.60 5.19 20.39
CA VAL A 204 -7.18 5.61 20.35
C VAL A 204 -7.05 7.12 20.54
N HIS A 205 -7.95 7.90 19.93
CA HIS A 205 -7.99 9.36 20.08
C HIS A 205 -8.31 9.83 21.50
N ALA A 206 -9.02 9.03 22.30
CA ALA A 206 -9.26 9.33 23.71
C ALA A 206 -7.99 9.27 24.59
N VAL A 207 -6.88 8.71 24.07
CA VAL A 207 -5.58 8.69 24.75
C VAL A 207 -4.77 9.94 24.37
N ASP A 208 -4.90 11.02 25.14
CA ASP A 208 -4.29 12.33 24.85
C ASP A 208 -3.27 12.81 25.91
N ASP A 209 -3.19 12.18 27.08
CA ASP A 209 -2.26 12.55 28.13
C ASP A 209 -0.92 11.81 28.02
N TRP A 210 0.13 12.56 27.71
CA TRP A 210 1.51 12.04 27.64
C TRP A 210 2.05 11.52 28.98
N ARG A 211 1.45 11.95 30.10
CA ARG A 211 1.88 11.56 31.46
C ARG A 211 1.32 10.22 31.90
N SER A 212 0.28 9.72 31.24
CA SER A 212 -0.39 8.45 31.58
C SER A 212 0.06 7.28 30.70
N ALA A 213 0.96 7.51 29.73
CA ALA A 213 1.52 6.44 28.91
C ALA A 213 2.52 5.59 29.71
N GLU A 214 1.98 4.59 30.40
CA GLU A 214 2.75 3.62 31.18
C GLU A 214 3.15 2.38 30.37
N ASP A 215 2.46 2.12 29.25
CA ASP A 215 2.70 0.96 28.37
C ASP A 215 2.97 1.35 26.90
N VAL A 216 3.35 0.33 26.12
CA VAL A 216 3.72 0.48 24.71
C VAL A 216 2.50 0.88 23.87
N GLU A 217 1.32 0.38 24.20
CA GLU A 217 0.08 0.64 23.44
C GLU A 217 -0.35 2.10 23.57
N SER A 218 -0.39 2.62 24.80
CA SER A 218 -0.65 4.03 25.13
C SER A 218 0.37 4.96 24.48
N THR A 219 1.65 4.55 24.44
CA THR A 219 2.70 5.30 23.74
C THR A 219 2.44 5.34 22.23
N MET A 220 2.06 4.21 21.62
CA MET A 220 1.70 4.15 20.20
C MET A 220 0.45 4.98 19.88
N ALA A 221 -0.54 4.99 20.78
CA ALA A 221 -1.75 5.81 20.64
C ALA A 221 -1.43 7.31 20.62
N LEU A 222 -0.59 7.78 21.55
CA LEU A 222 -0.11 9.17 21.56
C LEU A 222 0.66 9.53 20.30
N LEU A 223 1.50 8.62 19.79
CA LEU A 223 2.22 8.81 18.53
C LEU A 223 1.27 8.83 17.33
N TYR A 224 0.24 8.00 17.32
CA TYR A 224 -0.80 7.99 16.29
C TYR A 224 -1.57 9.32 16.29
N ASN A 225 -1.96 9.81 17.47
CA ASN A 225 -2.64 11.10 17.63
C ASN A 225 -1.75 12.26 17.19
N PHE A 226 -0.49 12.28 17.62
CA PHE A 226 0.48 13.30 17.24
C PHE A 226 0.77 13.31 15.74
N THR A 227 0.98 12.14 15.12
CA THR A 227 1.23 12.06 13.66
C THR A 227 0.01 12.41 12.84
N THR A 228 -1.20 12.07 13.31
CA THR A 228 -2.46 12.48 12.70
C THR A 228 -2.62 14.00 12.73
N TRP A 229 -2.46 14.63 13.90
CA TRP A 229 -2.49 16.08 14.04
C TRP A 229 -1.43 16.77 13.18
N LEU A 230 -0.20 16.26 13.19
CA LEU A 230 0.89 16.86 12.42
C LEU A 230 0.61 16.82 10.90
N LEU A 231 0.13 15.68 10.40
CA LEU A 231 -0.27 15.52 9.00
C LEU A 231 -1.45 16.43 8.65
N GLU A 232 -2.48 16.51 9.49
CA GLU A 232 -3.62 17.40 9.30
C GLU A 232 -3.16 18.85 9.15
N THR A 233 -2.31 19.35 10.07
CA THR A 233 -1.83 20.73 9.99
C THR A 233 -1.04 21.03 8.71
N LEU A 234 -0.27 20.06 8.20
CA LEU A 234 0.41 20.21 6.92
C LEU A 234 -0.59 20.25 5.76
N MET A 235 -1.54 19.32 5.74
CA MET A 235 -2.54 19.22 4.68
C MET A 235 -3.46 20.44 4.63
N THR A 236 -3.86 21.00 5.78
CA THR A 236 -4.63 22.25 5.86
C THR A 236 -3.87 23.41 5.23
N GLU A 237 -2.58 23.56 5.54
CA GLU A 237 -1.77 24.65 4.99
C GLU A 237 -1.49 24.45 3.48
N MET A 238 -1.32 23.19 3.02
CA MET A 238 -1.20 22.87 1.59
C MET A 238 -2.49 23.18 0.81
N LEU A 239 -3.65 22.83 1.38
CA LEU A 239 -4.95 23.09 0.76
C LEU A 239 -5.25 24.59 0.70
N SER A 240 -4.81 25.36 1.71
CA SER A 240 -4.98 26.82 1.76
C SER A 240 -4.14 27.56 0.70
N GLU A 241 -3.16 26.90 0.08
CA GLU A 241 -2.31 27.48 -0.98
C GLU A 241 -2.83 27.14 -2.39
N LEU A 242 -3.70 26.13 -2.51
CA LEU A 242 -4.40 25.90 -3.77
C LEU A 242 -5.32 27.10 -4.02
N PRO A 243 -5.24 27.75 -5.20
CA PRO A 243 -6.17 28.81 -5.52
C PRO A 243 -7.59 28.23 -5.39
N GLU A 244 -8.40 28.80 -4.49
CA GLU A 244 -9.85 28.68 -4.59
C GLU A 244 -10.19 29.03 -6.05
N GLY A 245 -11.08 28.26 -6.66
CA GLY A 245 -11.34 28.27 -8.10
C GLY A 245 -11.33 29.67 -8.69
N ALA A 246 -10.90 29.77 -9.94
CA ALA A 246 -10.95 30.95 -10.79
C ALA A 246 -12.39 31.44 -11.02
N ASP A 247 -13.07 31.79 -9.94
CA ASP A 247 -14.36 32.45 -9.88
C ASP A 247 -14.07 33.87 -9.44
N GLU A 248 -13.67 34.72 -10.40
CA GLU A 248 -14.07 36.13 -10.44
C GLU A 248 -13.64 36.76 -11.78
N ASP A 249 -14.61 37.45 -12.38
CA ASP A 249 -14.43 38.56 -13.32
C ASP A 249 -14.04 38.25 -14.76
N ALA A 250 -14.94 37.58 -15.50
CA ALA A 250 -15.24 38.12 -16.83
C ALA A 250 -16.07 39.40 -16.61
N PRO A 251 -15.52 40.61 -16.84
CA PRO A 251 -16.32 41.81 -16.76
C PRO A 251 -17.40 41.70 -17.83
N GLY A 252 -18.66 41.78 -17.40
CA GLY A 252 -19.79 42.02 -18.29
C GLY A 252 -19.47 43.27 -19.11
N ALA A 253 -19.19 43.08 -20.39
CA ALA A 253 -19.16 44.15 -21.37
C ALA A 253 -20.61 44.47 -21.75
N ASP A 254 -21.37 44.99 -20.78
CA ASP A 254 -22.52 45.82 -21.07
C ASP A 254 -22.07 47.29 -20.94
N GLU A 255 -22.43 48.04 -21.98
CA GLU A 255 -22.45 49.51 -22.11
C GLU A 255 -21.20 50.25 -22.59
N ALA A 256 -21.15 50.45 -23.92
CA ALA A 256 -21.11 51.77 -24.59
C ALA A 256 -21.15 51.52 -26.10
N GLY A 257 -21.94 52.13 -26.96
CA GLY A 257 -22.84 53.27 -26.89
C GLY A 257 -23.25 53.58 -28.34
N ASP A 258 -24.45 54.13 -28.46
CA ASP A 258 -25.00 54.87 -29.59
C ASP A 258 -23.97 55.47 -30.59
N ASP A 259 -24.05 55.09 -31.87
CA ASP A 259 -24.01 56.03 -33.00
C ASP A 259 -24.21 55.33 -34.37
N ALA A 260 -25.10 55.92 -35.16
CA ALA A 260 -25.46 55.73 -36.59
C ALA A 260 -26.69 54.86 -36.93
#